data_AF-A0A7C2U9S9-F1
#
_entry.id   AF-A0A7C2U9S9-F1
#
_cell.length_a   1.000
_cell.length_b   1.000
_cell.length_c   1.000
_cell.angle_alpha   90.00
_cell.angle_beta   90.00
_cell.angle_gamma   90.00
#
_symmetry.space_group_name_H-M   'P 1'
#
loop_
_entity.id
_entity.type
_entity.pdbx_description
1 polymer ?
#
loop_
_entity_poly.entity_id
_entity_poly.type
_entity_poly.pdbx_seq_one_letter_code
_entity_poly.pdbx_strand_id
1 'polypeptide(L)' 'MGTGQIKSGSASRTDRIAKYNQLLRIEEELGTQAKFPGRSTLAVK' A
#
# COMPACT_ATOMS: atom_id res chain seq x y z
N MET A 1 -1.13 -9.79 11.61
CA MET A 1 -2.06 -9.87 10.46
C MET A 1 -1.84 -8.62 9.61
N GLY A 2 -1.37 -8.75 8.37
CA GLY A 2 -1.28 -7.63 7.44
C GLY A 2 -2.57 -7.55 6.61
N THR A 3 -3.15 -6.36 6.46
CA THR A 3 -4.47 -6.18 5.81
C THR A 3 -4.44 -6.37 4.28
N GLY A 4 -3.28 -6.25 3.64
CA GLY A 4 -3.04 -6.52 2.21
C GLY A 4 -3.61 -5.49 1.23
N GLN A 5 -4.69 -4.79 1.60
CA GLN A 5 -5.34 -3.74 0.81
C GLN A 5 -5.60 -2.49 1.63
N ILE A 6 -5.69 -1.35 0.94
CA ILE A 6 -6.08 -0.06 1.49
C ILE A 6 -6.97 0.67 0.48
N LYS A 7 -8.04 1.31 0.97
CA LYS A 7 -8.88 2.21 0.18
C LYS A 7 -8.72 3.63 0.70
N SER A 8 -7.97 4.47 -0.03
CA SER A 8 -7.67 5.84 0.39
C SER A 8 -8.13 6.92 -0.61
N GLY A 9 -9.02 6.58 -1.54
CA GLY A 9 -9.57 7.49 -2.55
C GLY A 9 -8.63 7.70 -3.75
N SER A 10 -8.85 8.78 -4.52
CA SER A 10 -8.03 9.10 -5.69
C SER A 10 -6.67 9.74 -5.34
N ALA A 11 -5.67 9.57 -6.20
CA ALA A 11 -4.35 10.17 -6.10
C ALA A 11 -4.32 11.63 -6.59
N SER A 12 -5.10 12.51 -5.97
CA SER A 12 -5.17 13.93 -6.38
C SER A 12 -5.26 14.93 -5.22
N ARG A 13 -5.81 14.51 -4.09
CA ARG A 13 -5.97 15.36 -2.90
C ARG A 13 -4.83 15.10 -1.92
N THR A 14 -4.25 16.15 -1.35
CA THR A 14 -3.07 16.06 -0.45
C THR A 14 -3.28 15.11 0.72
N ASP A 15 -4.46 15.14 1.36
CA ASP A 15 -4.80 14.24 2.46
C ASP A 15 -4.73 12.75 2.07
N ARG A 16 -5.09 12.43 0.81
CA ARG A 16 -5.04 11.07 0.25
C ARG A 16 -3.63 10.71 -0.20
N ILE A 17 -2.96 11.63 -0.89
CA ILE A 17 -1.58 11.48 -1.35
C ILE A 17 -0.64 11.22 -0.17
N ALA A 18 -0.85 11.89 0.96
CA ALA A 18 -0.05 11.65 2.17
C ALA A 18 -0.06 10.18 2.60
N LYS A 19 -1.18 9.45 2.44
CA LYS A 19 -1.27 8.01 2.74
C LYS A 19 -0.43 7.19 1.75
N TYR A 20 -0.51 7.48 0.46
CA TYR A 20 0.31 6.82 -0.56
C TYR A 20 1.81 7.07 -0.36
N ASN A 21 2.20 8.32 -0.09
CA ASN A 21 3.58 8.69 0.18
C ASN A 21 4.12 7.98 1.42
N GLN A 22 3.29 7.77 2.44
CA GLN A 22 3.71 7.02 3.61
C GLN A 22 3.93 5.53 3.29
N LEU A 23 3.12 4.94 2.42
CA LEU A 23 3.36 3.57 1.95
C LEU A 23 4.68 3.45 1.17
N LEU A 24 5.01 4.45 0.33
CA LEU A 24 6.29 4.49 -0.38
C LEU A 24 7.48 4.58 0.59
N ARG A 25 7.39 5.42 1.63
CA ARG A 25 8.44 5.50 2.66
C ARG A 25 8.60 4.20 3.44
N ILE A 26 7.49 3.53 3.77
CA ILE A 26 7.52 2.21 4.44
C ILE A 26 8.15 1.15 3.53
N GLU A 27 7.83 1.16 2.23
CA GLU A 27 8.44 0.26 1.24
C GLU A 27 9.95 0.50 1.15
N GLU A 28 10.38 1.76 1.09
CA GLU A 28 11.79 2.16 1.08
C GLU A 28 12.52 1.71 2.37
N GLU A 29 11.93 1.95 3.55
CA GLU A 29 12.51 1.56 4.85
C GLU A 29 12.67 0.04 4.99
N LEU A 30 11.71 -0.73 4.47
CA LEU A 30 11.75 -2.19 4.50
C LEU A 30 12.77 -2.79 3.51
N GLY A 31 13.10 -2.06 2.44
CA GLY A 31 14.06 -2.49 1.42
C GLY A 31 13.74 -3.89 0.88
N THR A 32 14.69 -4.82 1.00
CA THR A 32 14.54 -6.20 0.51
C THR A 32 13.47 -7.02 1.25
N GLN A 33 13.00 -6.56 2.41
CA GLN A 33 11.93 -7.21 3.17
C GLN A 33 10.53 -6.78 2.72
N ALA A 34 10.42 -5.71 1.91
CA ALA A 34 9.14 -5.22 1.41
C ALA A 34 8.48 -6.28 0.50
N LYS A 35 7.17 -6.51 0.70
CA LYS A 35 6.39 -7.46 -0.10
C LYS A 35 5.09 -6.81 -0.55
N PHE A 36 4.96 -6.61 -1.86
CA PHE A 36 3.69 -6.22 -2.47
C PHE A 36 2.82 -7.47 -2.66
N PRO A 37 1.64 -7.57 -2.01
CA PRO A 37 0.83 -8.78 -2.06
C PRO A 37 0.21 -9.05 -3.44
N GLY A 38 0.09 -8.03 -4.31
CA GLY A 38 -0.41 -8.19 -5.67
C GLY A 38 -1.75 -8.93 -5.71
N ARG A 39 -1.89 -9.90 -6.61
CA ARG A 39 -3.13 -10.70 -6.76
C ARG A 39 -3.44 -11.59 -5.55
N SER A 40 -2.44 -11.96 -4.73
CA SER A 40 -2.66 -12.82 -3.56
C SER A 40 -3.56 -12.18 -2.50
N THR A 41 -3.75 -10.87 -2.54
CA THR A 41 -4.67 -10.16 -1.63
C THR A 41 -6.13 -10.25 -2.04
N LEU A 42 -6.42 -10.64 -3.29
CA LEU A 42 -7.78 -10.76 -3.78
C LEU A 42 -8.35 -12.11 -3.36
N ALA A 43 -9.54 -12.10 -2.77
CA ALA A 43 -10.28 -13.33 -2.45
C ALA A 43 -10.96 -13.91 -3.71
N VAL A 44 -10.19 -14.11 -4.78
CA VAL A 44 -10.68 -14.67 -6.05
C VAL A 44 -10.22 -16.12 -6.11
N LYS A 45 -11.19 -17.02 -6.34
CA LYS A 45 -10.98 -18.46 -6.52
C LYS A 45 -10.21 -18.76 -7.80
#